data_AF-A0A2D5ENC7-F1
#
_entry.id   AF-A0A2D5ENC7-F1
#
_cell.length_a   1.000
_cell.length_b   1.000
_cell.length_c   1.000
_cell.angle_alpha   90.00
_cell.angle_beta   90.00
_cell.angle_gamma   90.00
#
_symmetry.space_group_name_H-M   'P 1'
#
loop_
_entity.id
_entity.type
_entity.pdbx_description
1 polymer ?
#
loop_
_entity_poly.entity_id
_entity_poly.type
_entity_poly.pdbx_seq_one_letter_code
_entity_poly.pdbx_strand_id
1 'polypeptide(L)'
;MTDAQTKKKLLMRLKRAEGQLAAVRRMVEDDSYCVDVLVQLAAVRGALGRSADVLLQSHLEHCVVHAFEEGDADERQAKVDELLDVFARFGGRS
;
A
#
# COMPACT_ATOMS: atom_id res chain seq x y z
N MET A 1 3.11 10.64 10.82
CA MET A 1 3.85 9.35 10.68
C MET A 1 3.04 8.27 11.37
N THR A 2 2.85 7.14 10.70
CA THR A 2 1.97 6.02 11.08
C THR A 2 2.17 5.56 12.53
N ASP A 3 1.07 5.31 13.26
CA ASP A 3 1.12 4.83 14.65
C ASP A 3 1.84 3.46 14.76
N ALA A 4 2.33 3.13 15.96
CA ALA A 4 3.14 1.94 16.20
C ALA A 4 2.43 0.62 15.83
N GLN A 5 1.10 0.55 15.97
CA GLN A 5 0.34 -0.64 15.60
C GLN A 5 0.22 -0.77 14.07
N THR A 6 -0.06 0.32 13.36
CA THR A 6 -0.10 0.31 11.90
C THR A 6 1.26 -0.02 11.30
N LYS A 7 2.35 0.55 11.85
CA LYS A 7 3.72 0.20 11.45
C LYS A 7 3.98 -1.31 11.57
N LYS A 8 3.63 -1.92 12.71
CA LYS A 8 3.80 -3.36 12.93
C LYS A 8 2.98 -4.20 11.93
N LYS A 9 1.71 -3.82 11.71
CA LYS A 9 0.83 -4.50 10.74
C LYS A 9 1.37 -4.40 9.32
N LEU A 10 1.87 -3.24 8.91
CA LEU A 10 2.42 -3.01 7.58
C LEU A 10 3.70 -3.84 7.37
N LEU A 11 4.62 -3.84 8.32
CA LEU A 11 5.84 -4.66 8.25
C LEU A 11 5.54 -6.15 8.11
N MET A 12 4.56 -6.68 8.86
CA MET A 12 4.15 -8.08 8.72
C MET A 12 3.58 -8.41 7.33
N ARG A 13 2.78 -7.50 6.76
CA ARG A 13 2.23 -7.66 5.41
C ARG A 13 3.31 -7.62 4.35
N LEU A 14 4.23 -6.66 4.44
CA LEU A 14 5.36 -6.53 3.51
C LEU A 14 6.27 -7.76 3.57
N LYS A 15 6.59 -8.27 4.76
CA LYS A 15 7.37 -9.51 4.91
C LYS A 15 6.70 -10.72 4.25
N ARG A 16 5.37 -10.79 4.28
CA ARG A 16 4.61 -11.84 3.58
C ARG A 16 4.71 -11.68 2.06
N ALA A 17 4.55 -10.46 1.56
CA ALA A 17 4.65 -10.16 0.13
C ALA A 17 6.07 -10.45 -0.41
N GLU A 18 7.10 -10.14 0.38
CA GLU A 18 8.50 -10.48 0.08
C GLU A 18 8.70 -12.00 -0.05
N GLY A 19 8.15 -12.79 0.87
CA GLY A 19 8.19 -14.26 0.78
C GLY A 19 7.48 -14.81 -0.46
N GLN A 20 6.35 -14.21 -0.84
CA GLN A 20 5.64 -14.58 -2.07
C GLN A 20 6.45 -14.22 -3.33
N LEU A 21 7.08 -13.05 -3.35
CA LEU A 21 7.95 -12.65 -4.46
C LEU A 21 9.19 -13.54 -4.58
N ALA A 22 9.78 -13.94 -3.44
CA ALA A 22 10.88 -14.90 -3.42
C ALA A 22 10.45 -16.27 -3.97
N ALA A 23 9.21 -16.71 -3.70
CA ALA A 23 8.67 -17.93 -4.29
C ALA A 23 8.48 -17.80 -5.81
N VAL A 24 7.93 -16.68 -6.29
CA VAL A 24 7.82 -16.39 -7.73
C VAL A 24 9.18 -16.46 -8.41
N ARG A 25 10.22 -15.86 -7.81
CA ARG A 25 11.57 -15.91 -8.36
C ARG A 25 12.06 -17.36 -8.53
N ARG A 26 11.88 -18.20 -7.51
CA ARG A 26 12.23 -19.63 -7.57
C ARG A 26 11.45 -20.35 -8.67
N MET A 27 10.15 -20.09 -8.81
CA MET A 27 9.36 -20.68 -9.88
C MET A 27 9.91 -20.35 -11.27
N VAL A 28 10.43 -19.14 -11.47
CA VAL A 28 11.09 -18.74 -12.72
C VAL A 28 12.45 -19.43 -12.87
N GLU A 29 13.25 -19.51 -11.81
CA GLU A 29 14.53 -20.23 -11.79
C GLU A 29 14.36 -21.73 -12.10
N ASP A 30 13.23 -22.31 -11.68
CA ASP A 30 12.88 -23.73 -11.85
C ASP A 30 12.10 -24.02 -13.17
N ASP A 31 11.99 -23.05 -14.08
CA ASP A 31 11.22 -23.16 -15.34
C ASP A 31 9.77 -23.66 -15.12
N SER A 32 9.13 -23.22 -14.03
CA SER A 32 7.76 -23.60 -13.69
C SER A 32 6.76 -23.15 -14.75
N TYR A 33 5.61 -23.81 -14.79
CA TYR A 33 4.56 -23.51 -15.75
C TYR A 33 4.12 -22.04 -15.71
N CYS A 34 4.13 -21.39 -16.88
CA CYS A 34 3.95 -19.95 -17.02
C CYS A 34 2.65 -19.44 -16.38
N VAL A 35 1.56 -20.21 -16.46
CA VAL A 35 0.26 -19.81 -15.88
C VAL A 35 0.34 -19.77 -14.35
N ASP A 36 1.05 -20.72 -13.72
CA ASP A 36 1.19 -20.75 -12.27
C ASP A 36 2.04 -19.57 -11.77
N VAL A 37 3.10 -19.22 -12.51
CA VAL A 37 3.91 -18.03 -12.25
C VAL A 37 3.06 -16.77 -12.33
N LEU A 38 2.20 -16.65 -13.36
CA LEU A 38 1.29 -15.51 -13.52
C LEU A 38 0.28 -15.41 -12.37
N VAL A 39 -0.27 -16.53 -11.91
CA VAL A 39 -1.18 -16.57 -10.74
C VAL A 39 -0.47 -16.10 -9.47
N GLN A 40 0.77 -16.56 -9.23
CA GLN A 40 1.53 -16.12 -8.06
C GLN A 40 1.94 -14.65 -8.14
N LEU A 41 2.32 -14.15 -9.33
CA LEU A 41 2.56 -12.72 -9.54
C LEU A 41 1.31 -11.88 -9.24
N ALA A 42 0.13 -12.32 -9.68
CA ALA A 42 -1.13 -11.64 -9.35
C ALA A 42 -1.39 -11.63 -7.84
N ALA A 43 -1.06 -12.72 -7.14
CA ALA A 43 -1.17 -12.80 -5.68
C ALA A 43 -0.24 -11.80 -4.97
N VAL A 44 1.01 -11.65 -5.44
CA VAL A 44 1.96 -10.64 -4.94
C VAL A 44 1.40 -9.24 -5.17
N ARG A 45 0.91 -8.93 -6.37
CA ARG A 45 0.32 -7.61 -6.70
C ARG A 45 -0.85 -7.29 -5.77
N GLY A 46 -1.73 -8.24 -5.53
CA GLY A 46 -2.84 -8.07 -4.58
C GLY A 46 -2.39 -7.88 -3.13
N ALA A 47 -1.31 -8.55 -2.70
CA ALA A 47 -0.76 -8.36 -1.37
C ALA A 47 -0.16 -6.95 -1.18
N LEU A 48 0.51 -6.43 -2.20
CA LEU A 48 1.04 -5.06 -2.21
C LEU A 48 -0.08 -4.02 -2.23
N GLY A 49 -1.12 -4.22 -3.06
CA GLY A 49 -2.30 -3.33 -3.09
C GLY A 49 -2.95 -3.20 -1.71
N ARG A 50 -3.26 -4.33 -1.06
CA ARG A 50 -3.81 -4.32 0.31
C ARG A 50 -2.89 -3.67 1.35
N SER A 51 -1.58 -3.67 1.11
CA SER A 51 -0.62 -3.01 2.01
C SER A 51 -0.62 -1.50 1.80
N ALA A 52 -0.75 -1.05 0.55
CA ALA A 52 -0.93 0.34 0.20
C ALA A 52 -2.24 0.90 0.77
N ASP A 53 -3.35 0.15 0.69
CA ASP A 53 -4.65 0.56 1.25
C ASP A 53 -4.58 0.83 2.75
N VAL A 54 -3.91 -0.06 3.51
CA VAL A 54 -3.72 0.10 4.96
C VAL A 54 -2.90 1.34 5.28
N LEU A 55 -1.85 1.62 4.49
CA LEU A 55 -1.02 2.81 4.68
C LEU A 55 -1.80 4.09 4.35
N LEU A 56 -2.56 4.07 3.25
CA LEU A 56 -3.41 5.17 2.83
C LEU A 56 -4.49 5.48 3.88
N GLN A 57 -5.18 4.46 4.38
CA GLN A 57 -6.17 4.61 5.44
C GLN A 57 -5.57 5.28 6.68
N SER A 58 -4.40 4.83 7.13
CA SER A 58 -3.75 5.44 8.30
C SER A 58 -3.25 6.86 8.05
N HIS A 59 -2.89 7.18 6.80
CA HIS A 59 -2.55 8.55 6.43
C HIS A 59 -3.79 9.45 6.47
N LEU A 60 -4.94 8.98 5.98
CA LEU A 60 -6.22 9.69 6.07
C LEU A 60 -6.63 9.93 7.53
N GLU A 61 -6.59 8.89 8.37
CA GLU A 61 -7.04 8.96 9.76
C GLU A 61 -6.17 9.88 10.64
N HIS A 62 -4.86 9.99 10.35
CA HIS A 62 -3.96 10.79 11.18
C HIS A 62 -3.60 12.13 10.54
N CYS A 63 -3.15 12.16 9.29
CA CYS A 63 -2.61 13.40 8.71
C CYS A 63 -3.71 14.38 8.28
N VAL A 64 -4.89 13.87 7.91
CA VAL A 64 -5.98 14.69 7.40
C VAL A 64 -6.86 15.15 8.54
N VAL A 65 -7.27 14.24 9.43
CA VAL A 65 -8.09 14.58 10.61
C VAL A 65 -7.39 15.65 11.46
N HIS A 66 -6.09 15.48 11.76
CA HIS A 66 -5.35 16.51 12.50
C HIS A 66 -5.28 17.86 11.76
N ALA A 67 -5.09 17.86 10.44
CA ALA A 67 -5.09 19.12 9.67
C ALA A 67 -6.46 19.80 9.66
N PHE A 68 -7.55 19.04 9.71
CA PHE A 68 -8.91 19.58 9.81
C PHE A 68 -9.26 20.11 11.21
N GLU A 69 -8.65 19.56 12.25
CA GLU A 69 -8.87 19.96 13.65
C GLU A 69 -7.98 21.14 14.09
N GLU A 70 -6.74 21.21 13.62
CA GLU A 70 -5.71 22.14 14.13
C GLU A 70 -5.20 23.16 13.09
N GLY A 71 -5.42 22.93 11.79
CA GLY A 71 -4.83 23.73 10.72
C GLY A 71 -5.70 24.88 10.22
N ASP A 72 -5.05 25.87 9.59
CA ASP A 72 -5.75 26.98 8.92
C ASP A 72 -6.44 26.54 7.60
N ALA A 73 -7.06 27.48 6.89
CA ALA A 73 -7.75 27.16 5.63
C ALA A 73 -6.79 26.69 4.52
N ASP A 74 -5.59 27.23 4.45
CA ASP A 74 -4.60 26.93 3.42
C ASP A 74 -3.91 25.59 3.71
N GLU A 75 -3.62 25.29 4.98
CA GLU A 75 -3.09 23.99 5.40
C GLU A 75 -4.07 22.85 5.12
N ARG A 76 -5.37 23.08 5.35
CA ARG A 76 -6.42 22.10 5.01
C ARG A 76 -6.49 21.86 3.51
N GLN A 77 -6.46 22.92 2.69
CA GLN A 77 -6.51 22.78 1.24
C GLN A 77 -5.27 22.03 0.71
N ALA A 78 -4.07 22.35 1.19
CA ALA A 78 -2.84 21.66 0.81
C ALA A 78 -2.89 20.16 1.15
N LYS A 79 -3.48 19.77 2.28
CA LYS A 79 -3.67 18.36 2.64
C LYS A 79 -4.70 17.66 1.77
N VAL A 80 -5.78 18.32 1.40
CA VAL A 80 -6.75 17.76 0.44
C VAL A 80 -6.11 17.53 -0.92
N ASP A 81 -5.31 18.48 -1.42
CA ASP A 81 -4.61 18.34 -2.70
C ASP A 81 -3.59 17.19 -2.69
N GLU A 82 -2.84 17.04 -1.59
CA GLU A 82 -1.93 15.89 -1.36
C GLU A 82 -2.69 14.55 -1.43
N LEU A 83 -3.87 14.46 -0.83
CA LEU A 83 -4.70 13.26 -0.89
C LEU A 83 -5.20 12.94 -2.29
N LEU A 84 -5.64 13.96 -3.03
CA LEU A 84 -6.14 13.78 -4.40
C LEU A 84 -5.02 13.27 -5.32
N ASP A 85 -3.80 13.76 -5.17
CA ASP A 85 -2.63 13.25 -5.92
C ASP A 85 -2.31 11.80 -5.57
N VAL A 86 -2.31 11.45 -4.28
CA VAL A 86 -2.11 10.07 -3.82
C VAL A 86 -3.22 9.17 -4.38
N PHE A 87 -4.49 9.59 -4.28
CA PHE A 87 -5.62 8.83 -4.80
C PHE A 87 -5.56 8.67 -6.33
N ALA A 88 -5.13 9.69 -7.08
CA ALA A 88 -4.95 9.57 -8.53
C ALA A 88 -3.87 8.53 -8.88
N ARG A 89 -2.78 8.45 -8.10
CA ARG A 89 -1.67 7.50 -8.31
C ARG A 89 -2.01 6.05 -7.94
N PHE A 90 -2.88 5.85 -6.96
CA PHE A 90 -3.21 4.53 -6.41
C PHE A 90 -4.62 4.04 -6.73
N GLY A 91 -5.62 4.91 -6.81
CA GLY A 91 -7.04 4.59 -7.03
C GLY A 91 -7.45 4.29 -8.48
N GLY A 92 -6.66 4.70 -9.48
CA GLY A 92 -6.99 4.50 -10.90
C GLY A 92 -6.66 3.12 -11.48
N ARG A 93 -6.25 2.14 -10.66
CA ARG A 93 -5.78 0.81 -11.11
C ARG A 93 -6.51 -0.35 -10.43
N SER A 94 -7.85 -0.24 -10.30
CA SER A 94 -8.73 -1.38 -9.99
C SER A 94 -9.26 -2.01 -11.27
#